data_AF-A0A1Q8LML5-F1
#
_entry.id   AF-A0A1Q8LML5-F1
#
_cell.length_a   1.000
_cell.length_b   1.000
_cell.length_c   1.000
_cell.angle_alpha   90.00
_cell.angle_beta   90.00
_cell.angle_gamma   90.00
#
_symmetry.space_group_name_H-M   'P 1'
#
loop_
_entity.id
_entity.type
_entity.pdbx_description
1 polymer ?
#
loop_
_entity_poly.entity_id
_entity_poly.type
_entity_poly.pdbx_seq_one_letter_code
_entity_poly.pdbx_strand_id
1 'polypeptide(L)' 'MRVAAVKARATEVALEITGGIFEGLGARATRTELGFDRFWRDVRTHTLHDPVAYKRREVGAWVLRDELPEPTWYT' A
#
# COMPACT_ATOMS: atom_id res chain seq x y z
N MET A 1 12.85 -11.02 -0.12
CA MET A 1 11.55 -11.24 0.57
C MET A 1 11.13 -10.15 1.56
N ARG A 2 12.01 -9.65 2.43
CA ARG A 2 11.67 -8.56 3.37
C ARG A 2 11.12 -7.30 2.68
N VAL A 3 11.70 -6.91 1.53
CA VAL A 3 11.24 -5.74 0.76
C VAL A 3 9.80 -5.92 0.26
N ALA A 4 9.49 -7.06 -0.37
CA ALA A 4 8.13 -7.36 -0.85
C ALA A 4 7.10 -7.41 0.31
N ALA A 5 7.47 -8.00 1.44
CA ALA A 5 6.62 -8.04 2.63
C ALA A 5 6.36 -6.64 3.22
N VAL A 6 7.41 -5.83 3.37
CA VAL A 6 7.30 -4.44 3.86
C VAL A 6 6.47 -3.61 2.90
N LYS A 7 6.68 -3.72 1.58
CA LYS A 7 5.89 -3.02 0.58
C LYS A 7 4.41 -3.38 0.66
N ALA A 8 4.09 -4.68 0.75
CA ALA A 8 2.70 -5.13 0.86
C ALA A 8 2.03 -4.56 2.12
N ARG A 9 2.72 -4.60 3.26
CA ARG A 9 2.20 -4.05 4.51
C ARG A 9 2.07 -2.53 4.48
N ALA A 10 3.06 -1.83 3.93
CA ALA A 10 3.04 -0.37 3.81
C ALA A 10 1.90 0.11 2.91
N THR A 11 1.64 -0.57 1.79
CA THR A 11 0.50 -0.26 0.91
C THR A 11 -0.83 -0.38 1.64
N GLU A 12 -1.04 -1.45 2.41
CA GLU A 12 -2.27 -1.64 3.20
C GLU A 12 -2.44 -0.51 4.22
N VAL A 13 -1.43 -0.31 5.07
CA VAL A 13 -1.47 0.66 6.16
C VAL A 13 -1.65 2.08 5.64
N ALA A 14 -0.94 2.45 4.56
CA ALA A 14 -1.05 3.78 4.00
C ALA A 14 -2.44 4.05 3.42
N LEU A 15 -3.03 3.10 2.70
CA LEU A 15 -4.39 3.25 2.15
C LEU A 15 -5.45 3.29 3.25
N GLU A 16 -5.30 2.46 4.29
CA GLU A 16 -6.19 2.43 5.45
C GLU A 16 -6.16 3.76 6.22
N ILE A 17 -4.97 4.23 6.61
CA ILE A 17 -4.83 5.47 7.38
C ILE A 17 -5.31 6.68 6.57
N THR A 18 -4.86 6.82 5.33
CA THR A 18 -5.18 8.02 4.53
C THR A 18 -6.65 8.07 4.13
N GLY A 19 -7.33 6.92 4.01
CA GLY A 19 -8.78 6.86 3.80
C GLY A 19 -9.60 7.05 5.08
N GLY A 20 -9.18 6.41 6.18
CA GLY A 20 -9.94 6.37 7.44
C GLY A 20 -9.75 7.58 8.36
N ILE A 21 -8.70 8.39 8.18
CA ILE A 21 -8.40 9.53 9.07
C ILE A 21 -9.56 10.52 9.22
N PHE A 22 -10.45 10.63 8.23
CA PHE A 22 -11.62 11.50 8.26
C PHE A 22 -12.66 11.09 9.31
N GLU A 23 -12.70 9.82 9.71
CA GLU A 23 -13.59 9.34 10.78
C GLU A 23 -13.24 9.98 12.14
N GLY A 24 -11.94 10.23 12.39
CA GLY A 24 -11.47 10.90 13.59
C GLY A 24 -11.49 12.43 13.52
N LEU A 25 -11.27 13.00 12.33
CA LEU A 25 -11.22 14.46 12.16
C LEU A 25 -12.60 15.10 11.93
N GLY A 26 -13.57 14.31 11.47
CA GLY A 26 -14.94 14.73 11.21
C GLY A 26 -15.13 15.58 9.95
N ALA A 27 -16.38 15.97 9.68
CA ALA A 27 -16.80 16.57 8.41
C ALA A 27 -16.04 17.87 8.04
N ARG A 28 -15.55 18.66 9.00
CA ARG A 28 -14.79 19.89 8.72
C ARG A 28 -13.43 19.63 8.08
N ALA A 29 -12.89 18.42 8.21
CA ALA A 29 -11.59 18.05 7.66
C ALA A 29 -11.62 17.85 6.13
N THR A 30 -12.80 17.77 5.51
CA THR A 30 -12.96 17.63 4.06
C THR A 30 -12.83 18.95 3.30
N ARG A 31 -12.56 20.06 4.00
CA ARG A 31 -12.36 21.36 3.35
C ARG A 31 -11.15 21.30 2.43
N THR A 32 -11.35 21.76 1.20
CA THR A 32 -10.32 21.82 0.16
C THR A 32 -9.06 22.57 0.60
N GLU A 33 -9.20 23.61 1.44
CA GLU A 33 -8.08 24.40 1.96
C GLU A 33 -7.08 23.60 2.82
N LEU A 34 -7.55 22.53 3.49
CA LEU A 34 -6.70 21.63 4.27
C LEU A 34 -5.98 20.62 3.36
N GLY A 35 -6.69 20.14 2.33
CA GLY A 35 -6.16 19.24 1.31
C GLY A 35 -5.67 17.91 1.87
N PHE A 36 -6.30 17.37 2.91
CA PHE A 36 -5.92 16.06 3.49
C PHE A 36 -6.16 14.89 2.53
N ASP A 37 -7.09 15.03 1.59
CA ASP A 37 -7.33 14.07 0.51
C ASP A 37 -6.10 13.84 -0.38
N ARG A 38 -5.14 14.79 -0.40
CA ARG A 38 -3.89 14.66 -1.17
C ARG A 38 -3.12 13.40 -0.82
N PHE A 39 -3.05 13.05 0.46
CA PHE A 39 -2.28 11.90 0.91
C PHE A 39 -2.89 10.59 0.40
N TRP A 40 -4.22 10.49 0.41
CA TRP A 40 -4.89 9.33 -0.16
C TRP A 40 -4.70 9.27 -1.68
N ARG A 41 -4.82 10.40 -2.40
CA ARG A 41 -4.61 10.44 -3.85
C ARG A 41 -3.19 10.03 -4.25
N ASP A 42 -2.18 10.53 -3.54
CA ASP A 42 -0.78 10.24 -3.81
C ASP A 42 -0.47 8.76 -3.55
N VAL A 43 -0.87 8.24 -2.38
CA VAL A 43 -0.72 6.82 -2.04
C VAL A 43 -1.47 5.94 -3.03
N ARG A 44 -2.72 6.27 -3.35
CA ARG A 44 -3.55 5.50 -4.29
C ARG A 44 -2.92 5.45 -5.68
N THR A 45 -2.31 6.55 -6.11
CA THR A 45 -1.64 6.60 -7.41
C THR A 45 -0.36 5.76 -7.40
N HIS A 46 0.51 5.97 -6.41
CA HIS A 46 1.82 5.32 -6.39
C HIS A 46 1.74 3.81 -6.11
N THR A 47 0.83 3.38 -5.25
CA THR A 47 0.67 1.96 -4.88
C THR A 47 0.17 1.08 -6.04
N LEU A 48 -0.31 1.68 -7.13
CA LEU A 48 -0.73 0.96 -8.33
C LEU A 48 0.43 0.61 -9.29
N HIS A 49 1.64 1.14 -9.05
CA HIS A 49 2.81 0.86 -9.89
C HIS A 49 3.05 -0.65 -10.04
N ASP A 50 3.01 -1.39 -8.93
CA ASP A 50 3.12 -2.84 -8.91
C ASP A 50 1.93 -3.42 -8.16
N PRO A 51 1.17 -4.37 -8.75
CA PRO A 51 0.02 -4.91 -8.06
C PRO A 51 0.43 -5.66 -6.79
N VAL A 52 -0.01 -5.16 -5.63
CA VAL A 52 0.35 -5.71 -4.31
C VAL A 52 -0.05 -7.19 -4.15
N ALA A 53 -1.05 -7.66 -4.89
CA ALA A 53 -1.46 -9.06 -4.91
C ALA A 53 -0.32 -10.00 -5.34
N TYR A 54 0.50 -9.60 -6.33
CA TYR A 54 1.67 -10.38 -6.75
C TYR A 54 2.74 -10.39 -5.67
N LYS A 55 3.00 -9.25 -5.02
CA LYS A 55 3.93 -9.18 -3.88
C LYS A 55 3.52 -10.10 -2.74
N ARG A 56 2.22 -10.18 -2.42
CA ARG A 56 1.70 -11.13 -1.42
C ARG A 56 1.86 -12.59 -1.87
N ARG A 57 1.62 -12.89 -3.15
CA ARG A 57 1.84 -14.23 -3.73
C ARG A 57 3.31 -14.65 -3.61
N GLU A 58 4.25 -13.77 -3.97
CA GLU A 58 5.70 -14.04 -3.86
C GLU A 58 6.09 -14.34 -2.41
N VAL A 59 5.66 -13.49 -1.47
CA VAL A 59 5.88 -13.72 -0.03
C VAL A 59 5.29 -15.05 0.41
N GLY A 60 4.07 -15.37 -0.02
CA GLY A 60 3.42 -16.65 0.28
C GLY A 60 4.15 -17.85 -0.29
N ALA A 61 4.63 -17.78 -1.54
CA ALA A 61 5.42 -18.84 -2.16
C ALA A 61 6.71 -19.11 -1.38
N TRP A 62 7.41 -18.06 -0.96
CA TRP A 62 8.58 -18.20 -0.12
C TRP A 62 8.26 -18.78 1.26
N VAL A 63 7.24 -18.29 1.97
CA VAL A 63 6.88 -18.79 3.30
C VAL A 63 6.40 -20.24 3.26
N LEU A 64 5.65 -20.64 2.23
CA LEU A 64 5.01 -21.96 2.17
C LEU A 64 5.86 -23.03 1.48
N ARG A 65 6.74 -22.63 0.54
CA ARG A 65 7.49 -23.56 -0.32
C ARG A 65 8.99 -23.28 -0.39
N ASP A 66 9.48 -22.25 0.30
CA ASP A 66 10.88 -21.78 0.22
C ASP A 66 11.31 -21.37 -1.20
N GLU A 67 10.35 -20.98 -2.04
CA GLU A 67 10.57 -20.53 -3.42
C GLU A 67 10.93 -19.05 -3.45
N LEU A 68 12.08 -18.70 -4.03
CA LEU A 68 12.44 -17.31 -4.31
C LEU A 68 11.75 -16.82 -5.61
N PRO A 69 11.29 -15.56 -5.65
CA PRO A 69 10.76 -14.99 -6.88
C PRO A 69 11.84 -14.86 -7.95
N GLU A 70 11.47 -15.06 -9.21
CA GLU A 70 12.35 -14.80 -10.35
C GLU A 70 12.72 -13.31 -10.40
N PRO A 71 14.01 -12.95 -10.50
CA PRO A 71 14.44 -11.56 -10.59
C PRO A 71 13.91 -10.90 -11.88
N THR A 72 13.08 -9.87 -11.72
CA THR A 72 12.62 -9.01 -12.81
C THR A 72 12.69 -7.55 -12.37
N TRP A 73 12.36 -6.62 -13.27
CA TRP A 73 12.22 -5.19 -12.92
C TRP A 73 11.19 -4.90 -11.82
N TYR A 74 10.31 -5.85 -11.56
CA TYR A 74 9.20 -5.70 -10.63
C TYR A 74 9.22 -6.72 -9.49
N THR A 75 10.20 -7.63 -9.42
CA THR A 75 10.28 -8.69 -8.38
C THR A 75 11.32 -8.45 -7.32
#